data_AF-A0A948SYR1-F1
#
_entry.id   AF-A0A948SYR1-F1
#
_cell.length_a   1.000
_cell.length_b   1.000
_cell.length_c   1.000
_cell.angle_alpha   90.00
_cell.angle_beta   90.00
_cell.angle_gamma   90.00
#
_symmetry.space_group_name_H-M   'P 1'
#
loop_
_entity.id
_entity.type
_entity.pdbx_description
1 polymer ?
#
loop_
_entity_poly.entity_id
_entity_poly.type
_entity_poly.pdbx_seq_one_letter_code
_entity_poly.pdbx_strand_id
1 'polypeptide(L)'
;MKKDSLNFEIKFYEKLVRGKRDFVDALIPLAEAYTRKGQYEKGLRIDRRLSKLLKDDDIVHYNLACSLALVGREKQALAALKKAIRLGYDDLRHLKRDPDLKSLHSHPEFIKLFKRTRKKKTA
;
A
#
# COMPACT_ATOMS: atom_id res chain seq x y z
N MET A 1 -18.78 -13.33 13.96
CA MET A 1 -18.57 -11.97 14.51
C MET A 1 -17.57 -11.12 13.72
N LYS A 2 -16.24 -11.35 13.75
CA LYS A 2 -15.29 -10.46 13.02
C LYS A 2 -15.45 -10.48 11.48
N LYS A 3 -15.75 -11.65 10.90
CA LYS A 3 -15.94 -11.83 9.44
C LYS A 3 -17.19 -11.11 8.92
N ASP A 4 -18.24 -11.06 9.73
CA ASP A 4 -19.52 -10.43 9.38
C ASP A 4 -19.40 -8.90 9.42
N SER A 5 -18.66 -8.37 10.40
CA SER A 5 -18.31 -6.95 10.49
C SER A 5 -17.47 -6.48 9.28
N LEU A 6 -16.46 -7.25 8.86
CA LEU A 6 -15.64 -6.90 7.69
C LEU A 6 -16.43 -6.94 6.37
N ASN A 7 -17.40 -7.86 6.26
CA ASN A 7 -18.31 -7.91 5.11
C ASN A 7 -19.21 -6.67 5.04
N PHE A 8 -19.72 -6.23 6.18
CA PHE A 8 -20.53 -5.01 6.27
C PHE A 8 -19.71 -3.78 5.92
N GLU A 9 -18.50 -3.64 6.47
CA GLU A 9 -17.57 -2.55 6.22
C GLU A 9 -17.28 -2.38 4.72
N ILE A 10 -16.92 -3.47 4.03
CA ILE A 10 -16.68 -3.45 2.59
C ILE A 10 -17.93 -3.00 1.83
N LYS A 11 -19.11 -3.57 2.13
CA LYS A 11 -20.36 -3.19 1.44
C LYS A 11 -20.71 -1.72 1.66
N PHE A 12 -20.47 -1.20 2.86
CA PHE A 12 -20.70 0.19 3.20
C PHE A 12 -19.83 1.12 2.34
N TYR A 13 -18.50 0.89 2.32
CA TYR A 13 -17.60 1.71 1.52
C TYR A 13 -17.78 1.51 0.00
N GLU A 14 -18.11 0.31 -0.47
CA GLU A 14 -18.47 0.07 -1.88
C GLU A 14 -19.67 0.93 -2.30
N LYS A 15 -20.68 1.10 -1.43
CA LYS A 15 -21.84 1.95 -1.70
C LYS A 15 -21.44 3.43 -1.75
N LEU A 16 -20.59 3.89 -0.84
CA LEU A 16 -20.09 5.28 -0.83
C LEU A 16 -19.29 5.61 -2.09
N VAL A 17 -18.35 4.74 -2.47
CA VAL A 17 -17.50 4.92 -3.66
C VAL A 17 -18.31 4.83 -4.96
N ARG A 18 -19.43 4.10 -4.96
CA ARG A 18 -20.36 4.08 -6.10
C ARG A 18 -21.07 5.43 -6.30
N GLY A 19 -21.48 6.07 -5.21
CA GLY A 19 -22.12 7.39 -5.25
C GLY A 19 -21.15 8.53 -5.54
N LYS A 20 -19.96 8.49 -4.93
CA LYS A 20 -18.88 9.45 -5.15
C LYS A 20 -17.60 8.70 -5.50
N ARG A 21 -17.34 8.65 -6.81
CA ARG A 21 -16.24 7.89 -7.39
C ARG A 21 -14.91 8.19 -6.70
N ASP A 22 -14.49 9.44 -6.60
CA ASP A 22 -13.18 9.81 -6.05
C ASP A 22 -13.25 10.22 -4.57
N PHE A 23 -14.09 9.55 -3.79
CA PHE A 23 -14.17 9.78 -2.35
C PHE A 23 -12.99 9.11 -1.63
N VAL A 24 -11.86 9.81 -1.55
CA VAL A 24 -10.60 9.33 -0.96
C VAL A 24 -10.80 8.72 0.43
N ASP A 25 -11.56 9.39 1.31
CA ASP A 25 -11.79 8.94 2.69
C ASP A 25 -12.54 7.59 2.77
N ALA A 26 -13.28 7.21 1.72
CA ALA A 26 -13.90 5.89 1.60
C ALA A 26 -13.03 4.89 0.85
N LEU A 27 -12.16 5.34 -0.06
CA LEU A 27 -11.26 4.48 -0.81
C LEU A 27 -10.16 3.87 0.07
N ILE A 28 -9.58 4.65 0.98
CA ILE A 28 -8.51 4.19 1.90
C ILE A 28 -8.98 2.99 2.75
N PRO A 29 -10.04 3.11 3.56
CA PRO A 29 -10.49 1.99 4.40
C PRO A 29 -11.08 0.84 3.57
N LEU A 30 -11.59 1.10 2.35
CA LEU A 30 -12.01 0.03 1.45
C LEU A 30 -10.83 -0.83 0.96
N ALA A 31 -9.70 -0.21 0.61
CA ALA A 31 -8.50 -0.94 0.23
C ALA A 31 -8.01 -1.83 1.39
N GLU A 32 -7.91 -1.23 2.59
CA GLU A 32 -7.50 -1.94 3.81
C GLU A 32 -8.45 -3.10 4.13
N ALA A 33 -9.76 -2.88 4.06
CA ALA A 33 -10.76 -3.91 4.34
C ALA A 33 -10.68 -5.07 3.33
N TYR A 34 -10.41 -4.80 2.05
CA TYR A 34 -10.15 -5.86 1.08
C TYR A 34 -8.90 -6.65 1.40
N THR A 35 -7.80 -5.98 1.77
CA THR A 35 -6.55 -6.63 2.16
C THR A 35 -6.73 -7.51 3.40
N ARG A 36 -7.37 -6.99 4.45
CA ARG A 36 -7.72 -7.75 5.68
C ARG A 36 -8.61 -8.96 5.41
N LYS A 37 -9.41 -8.92 4.35
CA LYS A 37 -10.27 -10.04 3.91
C LYS A 37 -9.54 -11.05 3.00
N GLY A 38 -8.29 -10.79 2.63
CA GLY A 38 -7.53 -11.59 1.65
C GLY A 38 -7.95 -11.35 0.20
N GLN A 39 -8.73 -10.31 -0.09
CA GLN A 39 -9.15 -9.94 -1.44
C GLN A 39 -8.13 -9.00 -2.11
N TYR A 40 -6.87 -9.42 -2.16
CA TYR A 40 -5.73 -8.57 -2.54
C TYR A 40 -5.87 -7.92 -3.92
N GLU A 41 -6.37 -8.66 -4.92
CA GLU A 41 -6.61 -8.10 -6.25
C GLU A 41 -7.67 -6.98 -6.26
N LYS A 42 -8.62 -6.99 -5.30
CA LYS A 42 -9.57 -5.87 -5.16
C LYS A 42 -8.92 -4.69 -4.45
N GLY A 43 -8.17 -4.93 -3.38
CA GLY A 43 -7.38 -3.90 -2.69
C GLY A 43 -6.44 -3.16 -3.64
N LEU A 44 -5.67 -3.91 -4.44
CA LEU A 44 -4.77 -3.38 -5.46
C LEU A 44 -5.46 -2.44 -6.46
N ARG A 45 -6.69 -2.75 -6.89
CA ARG A 45 -7.44 -1.87 -7.80
C ARG A 45 -7.75 -0.52 -7.15
N ILE A 46 -8.06 -0.52 -5.85
CA ILE A 46 -8.31 0.70 -5.08
C ILE A 46 -7.01 1.47 -4.85
N ASP A 47 -5.91 0.82 -4.48
CA ASP A 47 -4.61 1.50 -4.29
C ASP A 47 -4.06 2.09 -5.59
N ARG A 48 -4.25 1.41 -6.72
CA ARG A 48 -3.94 1.97 -8.05
C ARG A 48 -4.75 3.20 -8.39
N ARG A 49 -5.95 3.34 -7.81
CA ARG A 49 -6.77 4.52 -7.97
C ARG A 49 -6.31 5.63 -7.04
N LEU A 50 -6.11 5.32 -5.76
CA LEU A 50 -5.57 6.26 -4.76
C LEU A 50 -4.27 6.87 -5.24
N SER A 51 -3.34 6.08 -5.78
CA SER A 51 -2.04 6.57 -6.29
C SER A 51 -2.14 7.49 -7.52
N LYS A 52 -3.27 7.49 -8.23
CA LYS A 52 -3.56 8.45 -9.32
C LYS A 52 -4.18 9.75 -8.80
N LEU A 53 -5.00 9.66 -7.75
CA LEU A 53 -5.64 10.81 -7.09
C LEU A 53 -4.64 11.58 -6.22
N LEU A 54 -3.81 10.84 -5.48
CA LEU A 54 -2.83 11.33 -4.52
C LEU A 54 -1.42 10.99 -5.02
N LYS A 55 -1.01 11.68 -6.09
CA LYS A 55 0.21 11.32 -6.85
C LYS A 55 1.50 11.48 -6.06
N ASP A 56 1.50 12.36 -5.07
CA ASP A 56 2.66 12.77 -4.28
C ASP A 56 2.54 12.38 -2.80
N ASP A 57 1.53 11.58 -2.45
CA ASP A 57 1.34 11.03 -1.12
C ASP A 57 2.20 9.76 -0.95
N ASP A 58 3.17 9.81 -0.04
CA ASP A 58 4.13 8.75 0.20
C ASP A 58 3.49 7.50 0.81
N ILE A 59 2.51 7.66 1.72
CA ILE A 59 1.75 6.57 2.34
C ILE A 59 0.94 5.80 1.28
N VAL A 60 0.33 6.49 0.33
CA VAL A 60 -0.42 5.85 -0.77
C VAL A 60 0.50 5.01 -1.67
N HIS A 61 1.71 5.51 -2.00
CA HIS A 61 2.66 4.71 -2.78
C HIS A 61 3.25 3.54 -1.98
N TYR A 62 3.37 3.69 -0.65
CA TYR A 62 3.74 2.61 0.25
C TYR A 62 2.66 1.51 0.27
N ASN A 63 1.40 1.86 0.50
CA ASN A 63 0.28 0.90 0.50
C ASN A 63 0.12 0.22 -0.86
N LEU A 64 0.31 0.95 -1.96
CA LEU A 64 0.36 0.36 -3.30
C LEU A 64 1.48 -0.68 -3.42
N ALA A 65 2.66 -0.45 -2.84
CA ALA A 65 3.74 -1.42 -2.82
C ALA A 65 3.34 -2.70 -2.05
N CYS A 66 2.71 -2.56 -0.88
CA CYS A 66 2.20 -3.68 -0.08
C CYS A 66 1.18 -4.52 -0.90
N SER A 67 0.17 -3.86 -1.48
CA SER A 67 -0.82 -4.53 -2.33
C SER A 67 -0.22 -5.23 -3.55
N LEU A 68 0.79 -4.63 -4.19
CA LEU A 68 1.52 -5.26 -5.31
C LEU A 68 2.35 -6.47 -4.86
N ALA A 69 2.97 -6.41 -3.69
CA ALA A 69 3.75 -7.52 -3.13
C ALA A 69 2.84 -8.70 -2.76
N LEU A 70 1.67 -8.44 -2.18
CA LEU A 70 0.65 -9.45 -1.82
C LEU A 70 0.09 -10.22 -3.03
N VAL A 71 0.03 -9.59 -4.22
CA VAL A 71 -0.37 -10.26 -5.47
C VAL A 71 0.81 -10.79 -6.30
N GLY A 72 2.03 -10.81 -5.73
CA GLY A 72 3.23 -11.35 -6.40
C GLY A 72 3.80 -10.48 -7.52
N ARG A 73 3.45 -9.18 -7.59
CA ARG A 73 3.95 -8.23 -8.60
C ARG A 73 5.22 -7.51 -8.10
N GLU A 74 6.25 -8.28 -7.74
CA GLU A 74 7.43 -7.80 -7.02
C GLU A 74 8.14 -6.60 -7.68
N LYS A 75 8.37 -6.66 -9.00
CA LYS A 75 9.00 -5.55 -9.74
C LYS A 75 8.23 -4.24 -9.62
N GLN A 76 6.90 -4.31 -9.68
CA GLN A 76 6.04 -3.13 -9.54
C GLN A 76 6.01 -2.66 -8.09
N ALA A 77 5.97 -3.58 -7.12
CA ALA A 77 6.02 -3.26 -5.71
C ALA A 77 7.30 -2.49 -5.34
N LEU A 78 8.46 -2.94 -5.82
CA LEU A 78 9.74 -2.24 -5.63
C LEU A 78 9.74 -0.83 -6.24
N ALA A 79 9.13 -0.65 -7.42
CA ALA A 79 9.01 0.66 -8.05
C ALA A 79 8.12 1.61 -7.23
N ALA A 80 6.98 1.13 -6.74
CA ALA A 80 6.09 1.89 -5.86
C ALA A 80 6.79 2.26 -4.55
N LEU A 81 7.52 1.32 -3.94
CA LEU A 81 8.26 1.55 -2.71
C LEU A 81 9.40 2.56 -2.88
N LYS A 82 10.16 2.48 -3.99
CA LYS A 82 11.16 3.49 -4.37
C LYS A 82 10.52 4.87 -4.49
N LYS A 83 9.30 4.95 -5.04
CA LYS A 83 8.56 6.22 -5.16
C LYS A 83 8.13 6.74 -3.79
N ALA A 84 7.58 5.90 -2.91
CA ALA A 84 7.20 6.26 -1.54
C ALA A 84 8.38 6.88 -0.77
N ILE A 85 9.54 6.21 -0.77
CA ILE A 85 10.75 6.68 -0.09
C ILE A 85 11.26 8.02 -0.69
N ARG A 86 11.09 8.22 -2.00
CA ARG A 86 11.45 9.49 -2.65
C ARG A 86 10.52 10.63 -2.22
N LEU A 87 9.24 10.34 -1.97
CA LEU A 87 8.22 11.30 -1.58
C LEU A 87 8.27 11.66 -0.09
N GLY A 88 8.86 10.84 0.76
CA GLY A 88 9.04 11.17 2.18
C GLY A 88 9.01 9.97 3.12
N TYR A 89 8.53 8.82 2.66
CA TYR A 89 8.33 7.66 3.52
C TYR A 89 9.64 7.23 4.19
N ASP A 90 9.69 7.28 5.53
CA ASP A 90 10.92 7.08 6.28
C ASP A 90 10.82 6.05 7.43
N ASP A 91 9.66 5.38 7.61
CA ASP A 91 9.53 4.28 8.58
C ASP A 91 10.16 2.98 8.06
N LEU A 92 11.48 3.00 7.99
CA LEU A 92 12.32 1.87 7.60
C LEU A 92 12.20 0.69 8.57
N ARG A 93 11.86 0.96 9.83
CA ARG A 93 11.66 -0.09 10.83
C ARG A 93 10.42 -0.88 10.49
N HIS A 94 9.34 -0.21 10.11
CA HIS A 94 8.13 -0.87 9.63
C HIS A 94 8.36 -1.65 8.33
N LEU A 95 9.02 -1.07 7.32
CA LEU A 95 9.31 -1.77 6.05
C LEU A 95 9.98 -3.13 6.21
N LYS A 96 10.96 -3.22 7.12
CA LYS A 96 11.72 -4.46 7.34
C LYS A 96 10.92 -5.59 7.98
N ARG A 97 9.82 -5.26 8.66
CA ARG A 97 9.00 -6.23 9.41
C ARG A 97 7.59 -6.37 8.85
N ASP A 98 7.23 -5.56 7.85
CA ASP A 98 5.92 -5.60 7.24
C ASP A 98 5.70 -6.97 6.56
N PRO A 99 4.72 -7.76 7.01
CA PRO A 99 4.41 -9.05 6.42
C PRO A 99 3.94 -8.95 4.96
N ASP A 100 3.34 -7.83 4.54
CA ASP A 100 2.85 -7.65 3.18
C ASP A 100 4.02 -7.57 2.18
N LEU A 101 5.18 -7.10 2.64
CA LEU A 101 6.41 -6.99 1.88
C LEU A 101 7.34 -8.18 2.03
N LYS A 102 6.90 -9.27 2.68
CA LYS A 102 7.75 -10.45 2.96
C LYS A 102 8.40 -11.03 1.70
N SER A 103 7.69 -11.03 0.57
CA SER A 103 8.24 -11.48 -0.72
C SER A 103 9.43 -10.63 -1.20
N LEU A 104 9.52 -9.37 -0.78
CA LEU A 104 10.59 -8.46 -1.17
C LEU A 104 11.80 -8.49 -0.23
N HIS A 105 11.69 -9.06 0.97
CA HIS A 105 12.74 -8.96 2.00
C HIS A 105 14.09 -9.56 1.55
N SER A 106 14.06 -10.61 0.75
CA SER A 106 15.24 -11.23 0.15
C SER A 106 15.71 -10.56 -1.15
N HIS A 107 14.91 -9.64 -1.71
CA HIS A 107 15.20 -9.04 -3.00
C HIS A 107 16.38 -8.06 -2.91
N PRO A 108 17.42 -8.18 -3.76
CA PRO A 108 18.62 -7.33 -3.68
C PRO A 108 18.31 -5.84 -3.76
N GLU A 109 17.32 -5.44 -4.56
CA GLU A 109 16.90 -4.04 -4.65
C GLU A 109 16.27 -3.53 -3.36
N PHE A 110 15.45 -4.34 -2.68
CA PHE A 110 14.83 -3.97 -1.40
C PHE A 110 15.90 -3.72 -0.35
N ILE A 111 16.88 -4.63 -0.25
CA ILE A 111 18.04 -4.49 0.64
C ILE A 111 18.83 -3.19 0.35
N LYS A 112 18.99 -2.83 -0.94
CA LYS A 112 19.67 -1.60 -1.35
C LYS A 112 18.93 -0.32 -0.91
N LEU A 113 17.61 -0.34 -0.72
CA LEU A 113 16.85 0.84 -0.27
C LEU A 113 17.34 1.34 1.08
N PHE A 114 17.71 0.43 1.99
CA PHE A 114 18.19 0.78 3.34
C PHE A 114 19.63 1.29 3.38
N LYS A 115 20.43 1.05 2.34
CA LYS A 115 21.81 1.57 2.25
C LYS A 115 21.83 3.04 1.85
N ARG A 116 20.81 3.52 1.13
CA ARG A 116 20.69 4.91 0.65
C ARG A 116 20.08 5.86 1.67
N THR A 117 19.19 5.38 2.53
CA THR A 117 18.46 6.23 3.48
C THR A 117 19.28 6.64 4.71
N ARG A 118 20.33 5.89 5.10
CA ARG A 118 21.28 6.32 6.18
C ARG A 118 22.11 7.55 5.83
N LYS A 119 22.34 7.85 4.54
CA LYS A 119 23.21 8.98 4.13
C LYS A 119 22.51 10.34 4.13
N LYS A 120 21.18 10.41 4.21
CA LYS A 120 20.43 11.67 4.15
C LYS A 120 20.15 12.33 5.51
N LYS A 121 20.45 11.67 6.63
CA LYS A 121 20.22 12.23 7.99
C LYS A 121 21.46 12.91 8.61
N THR A 122 22.51 13.18 7.83
CA THR A 122 23.78 13.80 8.31
C THR A 122 24.22 14.99 7.46
N ALA A 123 23.28 15.83 7.01
CA ALA A 123 23.57 17.12 6.39
C ALA A 123 22.66 18.18 7.01
#